data_AF-A0A4U6TNF0-F1
#
_entry.id   AF-A0A4U6TNF0-F1
#
_cell.length_a   1.000
_cell.length_b   1.000
_cell.length_c   1.000
_cell.angle_alpha   90.00
_cell.angle_beta   90.00
_cell.angle_gamma   90.00
#
_symmetry.space_group_name_H-M   'P 1'
#
loop_
_entity.id
_entity.type
_entity.pdbx_description
1 polymer ?
#
loop_
_entity_poly.entity_id
_entity_poly.type
_entity_poly.pdbx_seq_one_letter_code
_entity_poly.pdbx_strand_id
1 'polypeptide(L)'
;MGKIVEMNERTTASCESIARREGKSGCSIQNVMVLVKECGAVPGTNEHFIASLIFTKKAEREMFMTLDTPKERFDWLTRKHEWMTRNDVPK
;
A
#
# COMPACT_ATOMS: atom_id res chain seq x y z
N MET A 1 41.44 21.50 3.67
CA MET A 1 40.46 20.60 4.33
C MET A 1 38.99 20.91 4.00
N GLY A 2 38.64 21.89 3.15
CA GLY A 2 37.22 22.26 2.94
C GLY A 2 36.40 21.38 1.98
N LYS A 3 37.01 20.75 0.97
CA LYS A 3 36.26 20.01 -0.07
C LYS A 3 35.72 18.64 0.38
N ILE A 4 36.35 18.02 1.38
CA ILE A 4 35.97 16.69 1.87
C ILE A 4 34.76 16.78 2.81
N VAL A 5 34.62 17.90 3.53
CA VAL A 5 33.47 18.16 4.41
C VAL A 5 32.20 18.41 3.60
N GLU A 6 32.27 19.17 2.50
CA GLU A 6 31.10 19.46 1.65
C GLU A 6 30.56 18.21 0.93
N MET A 7 31.44 17.29 0.51
CA MET A 7 31.04 16.00 -0.07
C MET A 7 30.35 15.09 0.95
N ASN A 8 30.72 15.20 2.24
CA ASN A 8 30.10 14.44 3.32
C ASN A 8 28.66 14.92 3.58
N GLU A 9 28.45 16.24 3.66
CA GLU A 9 27.12 16.85 3.86
C GLU A 9 26.12 16.51 2.74
N ARG A 10 26.60 16.46 1.48
CA ARG A 10 25.77 16.06 0.33
C ARG A 10 25.41 14.58 0.35
N THR A 11 26.24 13.75 0.97
CA THR A 11 26.02 12.29 1.06
C THR A 11 25.03 11.94 2.17
N THR A 12 25.10 12.60 3.33
CA THR A 12 24.14 12.39 4.43
C THR A 12 22.73 12.85 4.09
N ALA A 13 22.56 13.99 3.39
CA ALA A 13 21.24 14.44 2.93
C ALA A 13 20.55 13.43 1.99
N SER A 14 21.31 12.70 1.17
CA SER A 14 20.79 11.69 0.25
C SER A 14 20.23 10.47 1.00
N CYS A 15 20.96 9.96 1.98
CA CYS A 15 20.55 8.83 2.81
C CYS A 15 19.33 9.17 3.68
N GLU A 16 19.26 10.38 4.22
CA GLU A 16 18.09 10.84 4.98
C GLU A 16 16.83 10.89 4.11
N SER A 17 16.93 11.26 2.83
CA SER A 17 15.76 11.27 1.93
C SER A 17 15.22 9.85 1.66
N ILE A 18 16.11 8.85 1.66
CA ILE A 18 15.75 7.44 1.51
C ILE A 18 15.08 6.93 2.80
N ALA A 19 15.67 7.23 3.97
CA ALA A 19 15.11 6.86 5.28
C ALA A 19 13.75 7.55 5.55
N ARG A 20 13.55 8.80 5.12
CA ARG A 20 12.27 9.52 5.27
C ARG A 20 11.13 8.91 4.45
N ARG A 21 11.41 8.09 3.42
CA ARG A 21 10.34 7.36 2.69
C ARG A 21 9.79 6.18 3.48
N GLU A 22 10.53 5.64 4.45
CA GLU A 22 10.08 4.50 5.28
C GLU A 22 8.94 4.88 6.26
N GLY A 23 8.68 6.18 6.42
CA GLY A 23 7.59 6.72 7.21
C GLY A 23 6.40 7.24 6.39
N LYS A 24 6.11 6.69 5.21
CA LYS A 24 4.89 7.03 4.45
C LYS A 24 3.65 6.64 5.27
N SER A 25 3.14 7.60 6.05
CA SER A 25 1.89 7.55 6.81
C SER A 25 0.69 7.13 5.96
N GLY A 26 0.78 7.21 4.62
CA GLY A 26 -0.25 6.78 3.67
C GLY A 26 -0.59 5.29 3.70
N CYS A 27 0.21 4.43 4.36
CA CYS A 27 -0.03 2.99 4.42
C CYS A 27 -0.75 2.51 5.71
N SER A 28 -1.36 3.43 6.48
CA SER A 28 -2.20 3.02 7.62
C SER A 28 -3.46 2.30 7.13
N ILE A 29 -4.03 1.42 7.96
CA ILE A 29 -5.30 0.72 7.62
C ILE A 29 -6.40 1.74 7.34
N GLN A 30 -6.48 2.81 8.15
CA GLN A 30 -7.48 3.86 7.94
C GLN A 30 -7.32 4.54 6.58
N ASN A 31 -6.09 4.88 6.18
CA ASN A 31 -5.83 5.55 4.91
C ASN A 31 -6.17 4.65 3.71
N VAL A 32 -5.77 3.39 3.73
CA VAL A 32 -6.12 2.47 2.62
C VAL A 32 -7.63 2.21 2.56
N MET A 33 -8.32 2.13 3.70
CA MET A 33 -9.77 1.91 3.71
C MET A 33 -10.56 3.13 3.21
N VAL A 34 -10.01 4.34 3.24
CA VAL A 34 -10.58 5.49 2.54
C VAL A 34 -10.53 5.27 1.02
N LEU A 35 -9.35 4.91 0.49
CA LEU A 35 -9.15 4.65 -0.94
C LEU A 35 -9.99 3.47 -1.47
N VAL A 36 -10.24 2.45 -0.64
CA VAL A 36 -11.14 1.32 -0.94
C VAL A 36 -12.57 1.82 -1.17
N LYS A 37 -13.07 2.68 -0.28
CA LYS A 37 -14.42 3.26 -0.46
C LYS A 37 -14.47 4.18 -1.68
N GLU A 38 -13.43 4.97 -1.92
CA GLU A 38 -13.32 5.85 -3.08
C GLU A 38 -13.29 5.08 -4.42
N CYS A 39 -12.80 3.84 -4.44
CA CYS A 39 -12.87 3.00 -5.63
C CYS A 39 -14.21 2.26 -5.82
N GLY A 40 -15.19 2.48 -4.94
CA GLY A 40 -16.52 1.88 -5.03
C GLY A 40 -16.68 0.58 -4.24
N ALA A 41 -15.62 0.09 -3.59
CA ALA A 41 -15.69 -1.05 -2.67
C ALA A 41 -16.27 -0.58 -1.33
N VAL A 42 -17.60 -0.47 -1.27
CA VAL A 42 -18.35 -0.01 -0.08
C VAL A 42 -18.78 -1.19 0.81
N PRO A 43 -19.09 -0.96 2.11
CA PRO A 43 -19.60 -2.02 2.98
C PRO A 43 -20.75 -2.81 2.34
N GLY A 44 -20.68 -4.14 2.43
CA GLY A 44 -21.63 -5.05 1.79
C GLY A 44 -21.16 -5.64 0.45
N THR A 45 -20.07 -5.11 -0.13
CA THR A 45 -19.42 -5.71 -1.32
C THR A 45 -18.36 -6.73 -0.93
N ASN A 46 -18.10 -7.69 -1.83
CA ASN A 46 -17.01 -8.66 -1.67
C ASN A 46 -15.64 -7.95 -1.62
N GLU A 47 -15.48 -6.88 -2.39
CA GLU A 47 -14.26 -6.07 -2.47
C GLU A 47 -13.97 -5.37 -1.14
N HIS A 48 -15.00 -4.82 -0.47
CA HIS A 48 -14.82 -4.23 0.86
C HIS A 48 -14.50 -5.29 1.91
N PHE A 49 -15.17 -6.45 1.84
CA PHE A 49 -14.90 -7.54 2.78
C PHE A 49 -13.48 -8.08 2.63
N ILE A 50 -13.03 -8.38 1.40
CA ILE A 50 -11.68 -8.88 1.15
C ILE A 50 -10.60 -7.86 1.54
N ALA A 51 -10.86 -6.56 1.32
CA ALA A 51 -9.99 -5.47 1.77
C ALA A 51 -9.77 -5.52 3.29
N SER A 52 -10.84 -5.78 4.07
CA SER A 52 -10.75 -5.87 5.53
C SER A 52 -9.89 -7.05 6.03
N LEU A 53 -9.81 -8.12 5.23
CA LEU A 53 -8.97 -9.28 5.53
C LEU A 53 -7.50 -9.04 5.18
N ILE A 54 -7.23 -8.58 3.95
CA ILE A 54 -5.85 -8.49 3.41
C ILE A 54 -5.08 -7.30 3.98
N PHE A 55 -5.75 -6.17 4.23
CA PHE A 55 -5.07 -4.96 4.71
C PHE A 55 -4.68 -5.00 6.17
N THR A 56 -4.88 -6.12 6.87
CA THR A 56 -4.15 -6.40 8.12
C THR A 56 -2.64 -6.51 7.86
N LYS A 57 -2.22 -6.94 6.65
CA LYS A 57 -0.82 -7.12 6.26
C LYS A 57 -0.24 -5.85 5.63
N LYS A 58 0.92 -5.39 6.12
CA LYS A 58 1.61 -4.19 5.61
C LYS A 58 1.95 -4.30 4.12
N ALA A 59 2.51 -5.43 3.69
CA ALA A 59 2.90 -5.63 2.29
C ALA A 59 1.70 -5.52 1.32
N GLU A 60 0.52 -6.01 1.70
CA GLU A 60 -0.69 -5.89 0.87
C GLU A 60 -1.15 -4.43 0.77
N ARG A 61 -1.04 -3.67 1.86
CA ARG A 61 -1.33 -2.22 1.85
C ARG A 61 -0.34 -1.47 0.96
N GLU A 62 0.96 -1.77 1.07
CA GLU A 62 2.00 -1.14 0.25
C GLU A 62 1.80 -1.44 -1.23
N MET A 63 1.47 -2.68 -1.58
CA MET A 63 1.14 -3.07 -2.95
C MET A 63 -0.10 -2.35 -3.47
N PHE A 64 -1.16 -2.25 -2.67
CA PHE A 64 -2.37 -1.52 -3.06
C PHE A 64 -2.11 -0.03 -3.32
N MET A 65 -1.19 0.56 -2.55
CA MET A 65 -0.78 1.96 -2.72
C MET A 65 0.04 2.21 -3.99
N THR A 66 0.50 1.18 -4.71
CA THR A 66 1.12 1.34 -6.03
C THR A 66 0.12 1.40 -7.17
N LEU A 67 -1.17 1.19 -6.91
CA LEU A 67 -2.24 1.27 -7.91
C LEU A 67 -2.71 2.73 -8.00
N ASP A 68 -2.65 3.30 -9.20
CA ASP A 68 -2.84 4.74 -9.41
C ASP A 68 -4.32 5.11 -9.48
N THR A 69 -5.12 4.31 -10.18
CA THR A 69 -6.52 4.63 -10.46
C THR A 69 -7.49 3.92 -9.51
N PRO A 70 -8.67 4.52 -9.25
CA PRO A 70 -9.75 3.82 -8.54
C PRO A 70 -10.15 2.51 -9.23
N LYS A 71 -10.22 2.49 -10.56
CA LYS A 71 -10.58 1.28 -11.31
C LYS A 71 -9.59 0.14 -11.07
N GLU A 72 -8.28 0.40 -11.14
CA GLU A 72 -7.25 -0.61 -10.87
C GLU A 72 -7.34 -1.17 -9.45
N ARG A 73 -7.60 -0.29 -8.47
CA ARG A 73 -7.81 -0.69 -7.08
C ARG A 73 -8.99 -1.62 -6.92
N PHE A 74 -10.12 -1.28 -7.54
CA PHE A 74 -11.32 -2.12 -7.51
C PHE A 74 -11.08 -3.48 -8.20
N ASP A 75 -10.57 -3.47 -9.42
CA ASP A 75 -10.25 -4.69 -10.19
C ASP A 75 -9.29 -5.61 -9.42
N TRP A 76 -8.31 -5.03 -8.73
CA TRP A 76 -7.36 -5.79 -7.91
C TRP A 76 -8.04 -6.47 -6.71
N LEU A 77 -8.94 -5.78 -6.01
CA LEU A 77 -9.74 -6.35 -4.92
C LEU A 77 -10.63 -7.49 -5.42
N THR A 78 -11.31 -7.31 -6.55
CA THR A 78 -12.12 -8.37 -7.17
C THR A 78 -11.28 -9.60 -7.48
N ARG A 79 -10.11 -9.43 -8.11
CA ARG A 79 -9.19 -10.54 -8.41
C ARG A 79 -8.67 -11.23 -7.16
N LYS A 80 -8.37 -10.48 -6.09
CA LYS A 80 -7.96 -11.05 -4.78
C LYS A 80 -9.08 -11.88 -4.17
N HIS A 81 -10.32 -11.41 -4.20
CA HIS A 81 -11.48 -12.15 -3.73
C HIS A 81 -11.64 -13.44 -4.53
N GLU A 82 -11.70 -13.38 -5.86
CA GLU A 82 -11.82 -14.55 -6.72
C GLU A 82 -10.66 -15.54 -6.56
N TRP A 83 -9.44 -15.04 -6.39
CA TRP A 83 -8.27 -15.89 -6.15
C TRP A 83 -8.41 -16.62 -4.82
N MET A 84 -8.81 -15.93 -3.75
CA MET A 84 -9.05 -16.59 -2.46
C MET A 84 -10.16 -17.62 -2.56
N THR A 85 -11.33 -17.29 -3.13
CA THR A 85 -12.43 -18.26 -3.28
C THR A 85 -12.03 -19.52 -4.07
N ARG A 86 -11.14 -19.40 -5.06
CA ARG A 86 -10.66 -20.54 -5.86
C ARG A 86 -9.55 -21.35 -5.19
N ASN A 87 -8.75 -20.73 -4.32
CA ASN A 87 -7.55 -21.33 -3.74
C ASN A 87 -7.68 -21.61 -2.24
N ASP A 88 -8.79 -21.24 -1.60
CA ASP A 88 -9.19 -21.73 -0.28
C ASP A 88 -9.66 -23.20 -0.41
N VAL A 89 -8.72 -24.07 -0.77
CA VAL A 89 -8.80 -25.49 -0.47
C VAL A 89 -8.42 -25.60 1.01
N PRO A 90 -9.29 -26.14 1.88
CA PRO A 90 -8.92 -26.31 3.28
C PRO A 90 -7.66 -27.17 3.38
N LYS A 91 -6.68 -26.70 4.15
CA LYS A 91 -5.61 -27.57 4.67
C LYS A 91 -6.18 -28.45 5.78
#